data_AF-A0A6C1BWC1-F1
#
_entry.id   AF-A0A6C1BWC1-F1
#
_cell.length_a   1.000
_cell.length_b   1.000
_cell.length_c   1.000
_cell.angle_alpha   90.00
_cell.angle_beta   90.00
_cell.angle_gamma   90.00
#
_symmetry.space_group_name_H-M   'P 1'
#
loop_
_entity.id
_entity.type
_entity.pdbx_description
1 polymer ?
#
loop_
_entity_poly.entity_id
_entity_poly.type
_entity_poly.pdbx_seq_one_letter_code
_entity_poly.pdbx_strand_id
1 'polypeptide(L)'
;MDRIYSIEERVVLIVEEFFQDMPSKEPFPSLLSEYRFRLKSKLVELINQFPTDTQARNASFDSALEGILKSLEQAINKANFENKEELKRLIRALEETNEVLKEFLFTDHIKDKSLLSKTSGRIGEWVENLRMEFKRRFGGFINFIKSIFGK
;
A
#
# COMPACT_ATOMS: atom_id res chain seq x y z
N MET A 1 27.62 9.68 10.01
CA MET A 1 26.69 10.82 10.01
C MET A 1 25.30 10.24 9.89
N ASP A 2 24.45 10.46 10.89
CA ASP A 2 23.05 10.01 10.82
C ASP A 2 22.33 10.85 9.76
N ARG A 3 21.81 10.21 8.72
CA ARG A 3 21.06 10.88 7.67
C ARG A 3 19.74 11.39 8.25
N ILE A 4 19.53 12.70 8.23
CA ILE A 4 18.26 13.31 8.63
C ILE A 4 17.29 13.16 7.46
N TYR A 5 16.33 12.25 7.61
CA TYR A 5 15.29 12.04 6.60
C TYR A 5 14.23 13.14 6.63
N SER A 6 13.83 13.60 5.44
CA SER A 6 12.67 14.48 5.26
C SER A 6 11.36 13.78 5.65
N ILE A 7 10.26 14.51 5.79
CA ILE A 7 8.97 13.89 6.16
C ILE A 7 8.46 13.00 5.02
N GLU A 8 8.65 13.42 3.77
CA GLU A 8 8.37 12.65 2.56
C GLU A 8 9.17 11.34 2.55
N GLU A 9 10.48 11.41 2.80
CA GLU A 9 11.33 10.21 2.88
C GLU A 9 10.86 9.27 3.99
N ARG A 10 10.41 9.80 5.14
CA ARG A 10 9.86 8.98 6.24
C ARG A 10 8.55 8.31 5.85
N VAL A 11 7.68 8.96 5.07
CA VAL A 11 6.46 8.31 4.53
C VAL A 11 6.86 7.11 3.68
N VAL A 12 7.82 7.29 2.78
CA VAL A 12 8.31 6.23 1.90
C VAL A 12 8.93 5.09 2.70
N LEU A 13 9.78 5.40 3.68
CA LEU A 13 10.40 4.39 4.55
C LEU A 13 9.37 3.57 5.32
N ILE A 14 8.29 4.17 5.83
CA ILE A 14 7.21 3.42 6.50
C ILE A 14 6.61 2.36 5.57
N VAL A 15 6.43 2.69 4.29
CA VAL A 15 5.94 1.73 3.28
C VAL A 15 7.00 0.68 2.97
N GLU A 16 8.24 1.08 2.69
CA GLU A 16 9.32 0.14 2.38
C GLU A 16 9.56 -0.86 3.52
N GLU A 17 9.69 -0.39 4.76
CA GLU A 17 9.90 -1.22 5.96
C GLU A 17 8.77 -2.25 6.16
N PHE A 18 7.53 -1.85 5.88
CA PHE A 18 6.38 -2.74 6.05
C PHE A 18 6.28 -3.80 4.96
N PHE A 19 6.65 -3.48 3.72
CA PHE A 19 6.60 -4.45 2.64
C PHE A 19 7.85 -5.34 2.55
N GLN A 20 8.95 -4.95 3.21
CA GLN A 20 10.12 -5.80 3.40
C GLN A 20 9.83 -6.97 4.35
N ASP A 21 10.32 -8.16 3.96
CA ASP A 21 10.23 -9.41 4.74
C ASP A 21 8.81 -9.68 5.26
N MET A 22 7.79 -9.39 4.45
CA MET A 22 6.38 -9.59 4.79
C MET A 22 6.05 -11.03 5.27
N PRO A 23 6.65 -12.10 4.73
CA PRO A 23 6.41 -13.46 5.22
C PRO A 23 6.79 -13.67 6.68
N SER A 24 7.79 -12.96 7.21
CA SER A 24 8.25 -13.12 8.60
C SER A 24 7.55 -12.19 9.60
N LYS A 25 6.62 -11.35 9.15
CA LYS A 25 5.92 -10.41 10.03
C LYS A 25 4.82 -11.12 10.82
N GLU A 26 5.05 -11.30 12.11
CA GLU A 26 4.08 -11.88 13.04
C GLU A 26 3.98 -11.08 14.36
N PRO A 27 2.78 -10.85 14.90
CA PRO A 27 1.46 -11.18 14.34
C PRO A 27 1.07 -10.22 13.21
N PHE A 28 0.82 -10.74 12.01
CA PHE A 28 0.56 -9.90 10.82
C PHE A 28 -0.57 -8.87 11.00
N PRO A 29 -1.75 -9.20 11.59
CA PRO A 29 -2.84 -8.22 11.75
C PRO A 29 -2.46 -7.03 12.63
N SER A 30 -1.71 -7.26 13.70
CA SER A 30 -1.25 -6.21 14.60
C SER A 30 -0.25 -5.28 13.91
N LEU A 31 0.73 -5.87 13.21
CA LEU A 31 1.75 -5.11 12.47
C LEU A 31 1.13 -4.32 11.30
N LEU A 32 0.12 -4.89 10.63
CA LEU A 32 -0.63 -4.20 9.58
C LEU A 32 -1.40 -3.00 10.15
N SER A 33 -2.03 -3.15 11.33
CA SER A 33 -2.72 -2.05 11.98
C SER A 33 -1.76 -0.94 12.42
N GLU A 34 -0.58 -1.30 12.94
CA GLU A 34 0.45 -0.34 13.31
C GLU A 34 0.97 0.40 12.08
N TYR A 35 1.25 -0.32 10.99
CA TYR A 35 1.64 0.26 9.71
C TYR A 35 0.62 1.29 9.22
N ARG A 36 -0.67 0.91 9.19
CA ARG A 36 -1.77 1.79 8.78
C ARG A 36 -1.77 3.08 9.61
N PHE A 37 -1.65 2.94 10.93
CA PHE A 37 -1.60 4.08 11.84
C PHE A 37 -0.38 4.98 11.57
N ARG A 38 0.83 4.40 11.50
CA ARG A 38 2.08 5.13 11.24
C ARG A 38 2.03 5.88 9.91
N LEU A 39 1.58 5.22 8.84
CA LEU A 39 1.47 5.83 7.51
C LEU A 39 0.49 7.02 7.55
N LYS A 40 -0.71 6.81 8.10
CA LYS A 40 -1.73 7.86 8.22
C LYS A 40 -1.20 9.06 9.02
N SER A 41 -0.65 8.81 10.20
CA SER A 41 -0.11 9.87 11.06
C SER A 41 0.99 10.66 10.36
N LYS A 42 1.87 9.98 9.61
CA LYS A 42 2.96 10.67 8.91
C LYS A 42 2.47 11.47 7.70
N LEU A 43 1.48 10.98 6.97
CA LEU A 43 0.83 11.75 5.90
C LEU A 43 0.09 12.99 6.42
N VAL A 44 -0.57 12.88 7.59
CA VAL A 44 -1.20 14.04 8.26
C VAL A 44 -0.13 15.06 8.68
N GLU A 45 0.99 14.61 9.23
CA GLU A 45 2.12 15.47 9.58
C GLU A 45 2.68 16.20 8.35
N LEU A 46 2.86 15.49 7.24
CA LEU A 46 3.33 16.05 5.97
C LEU A 46 2.43 17.18 5.47
N ILE A 47 1.11 16.96 5.49
CA ILE A 47 0.12 17.97 5.07
C ILE A 47 0.17 19.22 5.97
N ASN A 48 0.38 19.02 7.26
CA ASN A 48 0.40 20.11 8.25
C ASN A 48 1.74 20.84 8.36
N GLN A 49 2.81 20.33 7.75
CA GLN A 49 4.12 20.98 7.71
C GLN A 49 4.06 22.36 7.05
N PHE A 50 3.15 22.55 6.10
CA PHE A 50 2.99 23.78 5.33
C PHE A 50 1.59 24.37 5.54
N PRO A 51 1.26 24.98 6.70
CA PRO A 51 -0.10 25.38 7.04
C PRO A 51 -0.66 26.50 6.13
N THR A 52 0.21 27.39 5.66
CA THR A 52 -0.16 28.56 4.83
C THR A 52 0.28 28.41 3.37
N ASP A 53 1.25 27.55 3.07
CA ASP A 53 1.76 27.32 1.72
C ASP A 53 1.11 26.08 1.11
N THR A 54 0.03 26.31 0.37
CA THR A 54 -0.71 25.22 -0.30
C THR A 54 0.09 24.60 -1.44
N GLN A 55 0.96 25.35 -2.10
CA GLN A 55 1.73 24.85 -3.24
C GLN A 55 2.82 23.90 -2.76
N ALA A 56 3.59 24.30 -1.74
CA ALA A 56 4.57 23.43 -1.11
C ALA A 56 3.93 22.18 -0.52
N ARG A 57 2.76 22.32 0.11
CA ARG A 57 1.98 21.18 0.62
C ARG A 57 1.62 20.17 -0.48
N ASN A 58 1.01 20.63 -1.57
CA ASN A 58 0.62 19.75 -2.68
C ASN A 58 1.86 19.08 -3.28
N ALA A 59 2.94 19.82 -3.54
CA ALA A 59 4.18 19.27 -4.11
C ALA A 59 4.83 18.20 -3.20
N SER A 60 4.86 18.45 -1.89
CA SER A 60 5.44 17.51 -0.92
C SER A 60 4.58 16.26 -0.80
N PHE A 61 3.25 16.43 -0.78
CA PHE A 61 2.32 15.30 -0.79
C PHE A 61 2.44 14.47 -2.07
N ASP A 62 2.52 15.13 -3.23
CA ASP A 62 2.68 14.48 -4.53
C ASP A 62 4.00 13.68 -4.59
N SER A 63 5.10 14.27 -4.11
CA SER A 63 6.38 13.57 -4.02
C SER A 63 6.30 12.32 -3.14
N ALA A 64 5.60 12.40 -2.00
CA ALA A 64 5.37 11.24 -1.15
C ALA A 64 4.51 10.18 -1.84
N LEU A 65 3.47 10.56 -2.59
CA LEU A 65 2.64 9.62 -3.36
C LEU A 65 3.44 8.86 -4.42
N GLU A 66 4.31 9.55 -5.16
CA GLU A 66 5.20 8.91 -6.14
C GLU A 66 6.15 7.92 -5.47
N GLY A 67 6.72 8.29 -4.32
CA GLY A 67 7.58 7.42 -3.53
C GLY A 67 6.86 6.18 -3.00
N ILE A 68 5.63 6.33 -2.50
CA ILE A 68 4.77 5.21 -2.09
C ILE A 68 4.55 4.29 -3.29
N LEU A 69 4.11 4.84 -4.42
CA LEU A 69 3.77 4.06 -5.61
C LEU A 69 4.96 3.23 -6.10
N LYS A 70 6.15 3.84 -6.15
CA LYS A 70 7.39 3.15 -6.51
C LYS A 70 7.74 2.03 -5.53
N SER A 71 7.56 2.27 -4.23
CA SER A 71 7.84 1.28 -3.18
C SER A 71 6.91 0.07 -3.28
N LEU A 72 5.62 0.31 -3.52
CA LEU A 72 4.62 -0.73 -3.73
C LEU A 72 4.88 -1.54 -4.99
N GLU A 73 5.23 -0.88 -6.11
CA GLU A 73 5.59 -1.56 -7.36
C GLU A 73 6.80 -2.49 -7.17
N GLN A 74 7.83 -2.03 -6.45
CA GLN A 74 8.97 -2.86 -6.10
C GLN A 74 8.59 -4.05 -5.21
N ALA A 75 7.71 -3.84 -4.24
CA ALA A 75 7.24 -4.93 -3.38
C ALA A 75 6.48 -6.00 -4.18
N ILE A 76 5.60 -5.58 -5.09
CA ILE A 76 4.87 -6.49 -5.99
C ILE A 76 5.85 -7.28 -6.86
N ASN A 77 6.86 -6.63 -7.44
CA ASN A 77 7.84 -7.28 -8.31
C ASN A 77 8.74 -8.28 -7.58
N LYS A 78 8.93 -8.13 -6.27
CA LYS A 78 9.75 -9.04 -5.43
C LYS A 78 8.95 -10.18 -4.79
N ALA A 79 7.63 -10.06 -4.74
CA ALA A 79 6.79 -11.00 -4.03
C ALA A 79 6.74 -12.37 -4.71
N ASN A 80 6.72 -13.43 -3.90
CA ASN A 80 6.56 -14.79 -4.40
C ASN A 80 5.07 -15.14 -4.57
N PHE A 81 4.58 -15.09 -5.81
CA PHE A 81 3.18 -15.40 -6.14
C PHE A 81 2.80 -16.89 -5.99
N GLU A 82 3.78 -17.80 -5.81
CA GLU A 82 3.51 -19.20 -5.49
C GLU A 82 3.22 -19.41 -4.00
N ASN A 83 3.62 -18.45 -3.15
CA ASN A 83 3.32 -18.49 -1.72
C ASN A 83 1.95 -17.87 -1.44
N LYS A 84 0.97 -18.74 -1.16
CA LYS A 84 -0.42 -18.34 -0.89
C LYS A 84 -0.54 -17.31 0.22
N GLU A 85 0.18 -17.50 1.32
CA GLU A 85 0.06 -16.63 2.49
C GLU A 85 0.72 -15.27 2.23
N GLU A 86 1.89 -15.26 1.57
CA GLU A 86 2.55 -14.03 1.14
C GLU A 86 1.70 -13.22 0.16
N LEU A 87 1.13 -13.85 -0.86
CA LEU A 87 0.24 -13.17 -1.81
C LEU A 87 -1.00 -12.60 -1.12
N LYS A 88 -1.60 -13.35 -0.19
CA LYS A 88 -2.73 -12.87 0.62
C LYS A 88 -2.36 -11.66 1.48
N ARG A 89 -1.19 -11.69 2.12
CA ARG A 89 -0.66 -10.58 2.92
C ARG A 89 -0.35 -9.36 2.07
N LEU A 90 0.24 -9.56 0.89
CA LEU A 90 0.54 -8.50 -0.06
C LEU A 90 -0.74 -7.78 -0.51
N ILE A 91 -1.76 -8.54 -0.93
CA ILE A 91 -3.07 -7.99 -1.30
C ILE A 91 -3.63 -7.17 -0.14
N ARG A 92 -3.60 -7.71 1.08
CA ARG A 92 -4.15 -7.02 2.25
C ARG A 92 -3.38 -5.74 2.60
N ALA A 93 -2.06 -5.77 2.50
CA ALA A 93 -1.20 -4.59 2.73
C ALA A 93 -1.47 -3.49 1.70
N LEU A 94 -1.62 -3.85 0.42
CA LEU A 94 -1.96 -2.91 -0.65
C LEU A 94 -3.36 -2.30 -0.44
N GLU A 95 -4.35 -3.12 -0.03
CA GLU A 95 -5.69 -2.65 0.32
C GLU A 95 -5.64 -1.59 1.43
N GLU A 96 -5.00 -1.89 2.57
CA GLU A 96 -4.91 -0.95 3.69
C GLU A 96 -4.14 0.33 3.32
N THR A 97 -3.09 0.21 2.49
CA THR A 97 -2.37 1.38 1.97
C THR A 97 -3.30 2.25 1.14
N ASN A 98 -4.10 1.63 0.25
CA ASN A 98 -5.04 2.35 -0.59
C ASN A 98 -6.15 3.01 0.23
N GLU A 99 -6.68 2.33 1.25
CA GLU A 99 -7.70 2.88 2.14
C GLU A 99 -7.17 4.12 2.89
N VAL A 100 -5.94 4.08 3.40
CA VAL A 100 -5.30 5.27 4.00
C VAL A 100 -5.23 6.42 3.01
N LEU A 101 -4.79 6.17 1.77
CA LEU A 101 -4.70 7.22 0.75
C LEU A 101 -6.08 7.80 0.40
N LYS A 102 -7.11 6.95 0.29
CA LYS A 102 -8.48 7.40 0.00
C LYS A 102 -9.06 8.29 1.09
N GLU A 103 -8.68 8.10 2.35
CA GLU A 103 -9.11 8.99 3.44
C GLU A 103 -8.73 10.46 3.14
N PHE A 104 -7.62 10.71 2.42
CA PHE A 104 -7.18 12.06 2.04
C PHE A 104 -7.95 12.65 0.85
N LEU A 105 -8.64 11.83 0.03
CA LEU A 105 -9.49 12.33 -1.06
C LEU A 105 -10.65 13.18 -0.55
N PHE A 106 -11.08 12.98 0.69
CA PHE A 106 -12.19 13.70 1.31
C PHE A 106 -11.74 14.89 2.15
N THR A 107 -10.43 15.11 2.29
CA THR A 107 -9.89 16.24 3.07
C THR A 107 -9.79 17.51 2.23
N ASP A 108 -10.01 18.66 2.84
CA ASP A 108 -9.90 19.98 2.18
C ASP A 108 -8.47 20.54 2.17
N HIS A 109 -7.55 19.88 2.86
CA HIS A 109 -6.17 20.36 2.99
C HIS A 109 -5.34 20.19 1.71
N ILE A 110 -5.70 19.23 0.86
CA ILE A 110 -5.08 18.99 -0.45
C ILE A 110 -6.02 19.50 -1.53
N LYS A 111 -5.60 20.55 -2.25
CA LYS A 111 -6.44 21.16 -3.30
C LYS A 111 -6.39 20.38 -4.61
N ASP A 112 -5.21 19.91 -4.99
CA ASP A 112 -5.06 19.08 -6.18
C ASP A 112 -5.08 17.60 -5.80
N LYS A 113 -6.16 16.91 -6.17
CA LYS A 113 -6.37 15.48 -5.88
C LYS A 113 -6.09 14.59 -7.09
N SER A 114 -5.58 15.16 -8.19
CA SER A 114 -5.35 14.44 -9.44
C SER A 114 -4.38 13.28 -9.26
N LEU A 115 -3.21 13.54 -8.66
CA LEU A 115 -2.21 12.50 -8.46
C LEU A 115 -2.65 11.48 -7.40
N LEU A 116 -3.31 11.93 -6.32
CA LEU A 116 -3.87 11.04 -5.30
C LEU A 116 -4.90 10.07 -5.89
N SER A 117 -5.82 10.58 -6.73
CA SER A 117 -6.82 9.77 -7.42
C SER A 117 -6.18 8.75 -8.35
N LYS A 118 -5.20 9.17 -9.16
CA LYS A 118 -4.45 8.26 -10.05
C LYS A 118 -3.68 7.19 -9.27
N THR A 119 -3.04 7.58 -8.17
CA THR A 119 -2.27 6.67 -7.30
C THR A 119 -3.20 5.63 -6.67
N SER A 120 -4.33 6.07 -6.10
CA SER A 120 -5.34 5.18 -5.53
C SER A 120 -5.95 4.22 -6.55
N GLY A 121 -6.23 4.72 -7.76
CA GLY A 121 -6.72 3.91 -8.89
C GLY A 121 -5.73 2.83 -9.29
N ARG A 122 -4.45 3.18 -9.50
CA ARG A 122 -3.39 2.22 -9.86
C ARG A 122 -3.19 1.15 -8.79
N ILE A 123 -3.22 1.51 -7.51
CA ILE A 123 -3.16 0.51 -6.43
C ILE A 123 -4.38 -0.41 -6.46
N GLY A 124 -5.58 0.13 -6.74
CA GLY A 124 -6.79 -0.66 -6.93
C GLY A 124 -6.68 -1.68 -8.07
N GLU A 125 -6.12 -1.27 -9.21
CA GLU A 125 -5.86 -2.16 -10.35
C GLU A 125 -4.87 -3.28 -9.97
N TRP A 126 -3.79 -2.96 -9.26
CA TRP A 126 -2.85 -3.96 -8.76
C TRP A 126 -3.53 -4.96 -7.81
N VAL A 127 -4.34 -4.49 -6.87
CA VAL A 127 -5.09 -5.36 -5.95
C VAL A 127 -6.01 -6.31 -6.72
N GLU A 128 -6.74 -5.82 -7.73
CA GLU A 128 -7.64 -6.67 -8.50
C GLU A 128 -6.87 -7.70 -9.34
N ASN A 129 -5.77 -7.29 -9.98
CA ASN A 129 -4.90 -8.20 -10.71
C ASN A 129 -4.33 -9.30 -9.81
N LEU A 130 -3.84 -8.95 -8.62
CA LEU A 130 -3.33 -9.91 -7.64
C LEU A 130 -4.44 -10.83 -7.10
N ARG A 131 -5.67 -10.33 -6.92
CA ARG A 131 -6.82 -11.16 -6.54
C ARG A 131 -7.21 -12.14 -7.63
N MET A 132 -7.20 -11.73 -8.89
CA MET A 132 -7.40 -12.63 -10.03
C MET A 132 -6.32 -13.70 -10.08
N GLU A 133 -5.06 -13.31 -9.88
CA GLU A 133 -3.93 -14.22 -9.83
C GLU A 133 -4.03 -15.22 -8.67
N PHE A 134 -4.41 -14.75 -7.48
CA PHE A 134 -4.67 -15.58 -6.31
C PHE A 134 -5.77 -16.61 -6.59
N LYS A 135 -6.90 -16.19 -7.20
CA LYS A 135 -7.99 -17.08 -7.59
C LYS A 135 -7.55 -18.09 -8.64
N ARG A 136 -6.78 -17.67 -9.65
CA ARG A 136 -6.26 -18.53 -10.72
C ARG A 136 -5.35 -19.63 -10.17
N ARG A 137 -4.45 -19.28 -9.26
CA ARG A 137 -3.46 -20.20 -8.68
C ARG A 137 -4.04 -21.11 -7.60
N PHE A 138 -4.80 -20.54 -6.67
CA PHE A 138 -5.22 -21.25 -5.45
C PHE A 138 -6.71 -21.61 -5.42
N GLY A 139 -7.50 -21.13 -6.38
CA GLY A 139 -8.94 -21.44 -6.50
C GLY A 139 -9.24 -22.81 -7.14
N GLY A 140 -8.25 -23.45 -7.77
CA GLY A 140 -8.41 -24.72 -8.50
C GLY A 140 -8.69 -25.96 -7.63
N PHE A 141 -8.41 -25.92 -6.32
CA PHE A 141 -8.65 -27.06 -5.43
C PHE A 141 -10.13 -27.46 -5.34
N ILE A 142 -11.05 -26.51 -5.51
CA ILE A 142 -12.50 -26.77 -5.48
C ILE A 142 -12.96 -27.47 -6.77
N ASN A 143 -12.34 -27.17 -7.92
CA ASN A 143 -12.63 -27.85 -9.18
C ASN A 143 -12.00 -29.26 -9.24
N PHE A 144 -10.86 -29.46 -8.58
CA PHE A 144 -10.22 -30.77 -8.44
C PHE A 144 -11.01 -31.72 -7.52
N ILE A 145 -11.51 -31.24 -6.38
CA ILE A 145 -12.37 -32.05 -5.50
C ILE A 145 -13.72 -32.36 -6.18
N LYS A 146 -14.32 -31.39 -6.89
CA LYS A 146 -15.54 -31.65 -7.67
C LYS A 146 -15.32 -32.65 -8.82
N SER A 147 -14.13 -32.74 -9.42
CA SER A 147 -13.86 -33.75 -10.46
C SER A 147 -13.54 -35.14 -9.88
N ILE A 148 -13.10 -35.23 -8.63
CA ILE A 148 -12.81 -36.51 -7.94
C ILE A 148 -14.06 -37.10 -7.28
N PHE A 149 -14.94 -36.27 -6.74
CA PHE A 149 -16.19 -36.69 -6.09
C PHE A 149 -17.44 -36.48 -6.97
N GLY A 150 -17.27 -36.00 -8.19
CA GLY A 150 -18.32 -35.82 -9.20
C GLY A 150 -18.40 -36.99 -10.17
N LYS A 151 -18.58 -38.20 -9.64
CA LYS A 151 -19.23 -39.33 -10.31
C LYS A 151 -20.09 -40.05 -9.29
#